data_AF-A0A9D0XKJ2-F1
#
_entry.id   AF-A0A9D0XKJ2-F1
#
_cell.length_a   1.000
_cell.length_b   1.000
_cell.length_c   1.000
_cell.angle_alpha   90.00
_cell.angle_beta   90.00
_cell.angle_gamma   90.00
#
_symmetry.space_group_name_H-M   'P 1'
#
loop_
_entity.id
_entity.type
_entity.pdbx_description
1 polymer ?
#
loop_
_entity_poly.entity_id
_entity_poly.type
_entity_poly.pdbx_seq_one_letter_code
_entity_poly.pdbx_strand_id
1 'polypeptide(L)'
;MVAMRYLYDVAIRLYFMGIKVAAPFHPKARQWIAGRKSLFPDLEEGLRHRRTSSKLMWIHCASLGEFEQARPVIERLRQAYPASFLLLSFYS
;
A
#
# COMPACT_ATOMS: atom_id res chain seq x y z
N MET A 1 20.65 16.36 13.04
CA MET A 1 19.75 15.76 12.02
C MET A 1 19.93 14.23 11.92
N VAL A 2 21.17 13.71 11.88
CA VAL A 2 21.45 12.26 11.77
C VAL A 2 21.03 11.45 13.01
N ALA A 3 21.31 11.94 14.23
CA ALA A 3 20.95 11.25 15.48
C ALA A 3 19.42 11.04 15.64
N MET A 4 18.62 12.02 15.23
CA MET A 4 17.15 11.92 15.27
C MET A 4 16.63 10.83 14.31
N ARG A 5 17.26 10.69 13.13
CA ARG A 5 16.94 9.63 12.18
C ARG A 5 17.27 8.25 12.74
N TYR A 6 18.44 8.09 13.37
CA TYR A 6 18.80 6.82 14.01
C TYR A 6 17.83 6.43 15.13
N LEU A 7 17.45 7.36 16.00
CA LEU A 7 16.48 7.09 17.07
C LEU A 7 15.13 6.66 16.49
N TYR A 8 14.65 7.38 15.47
CA TYR A 8 13.41 7.06 14.77
C TYR A 8 13.44 5.66 14.12
N ASP A 9 14.52 5.33 13.42
CA ASP A 9 14.68 4.03 12.76
C ASP A 9 14.73 2.88 13.78
N VAL A 10 15.42 3.07 14.91
CA VAL A 10 15.46 2.09 16.00
C VAL A 10 14.07 1.93 16.62
N ALA A 11 13.37 3.03 16.90
CA ALA A 11 12.02 2.98 17.45
C ALA A 11 11.04 2.23 16.53
N ILE A 12 11.09 2.48 15.23
CA ILE A 12 10.24 1.77 14.24
C ILE A 12 10.58 0.28 14.20
N ARG A 13 11.87 -0.09 14.21
CA ARG A 13 12.28 -1.50 14.21
C ARG A 13 11.83 -2.22 15.47
N LEU A 14 11.95 -1.58 16.63
CA LEU A 14 11.47 -2.12 17.91
C LEU A 14 9.95 -2.27 17.92
N TYR A 15 9.21 -1.28 17.41
CA TYR A 15 7.75 -1.36 17.28
C TYR A 15 7.32 -2.54 16.40
N PHE A 16 7.98 -2.73 15.25
CA PHE A 16 7.74 -3.86 14.37
C PHE A 16 8.05 -5.21 15.03
N MET A 17 9.14 -5.31 15.78
CA MET A 17 9.45 -6.50 16.58
C MET A 17 8.37 -6.76 17.63
N GLY A 18 7.86 -5.71 18.30
CA GLY A 18 6.74 -5.80 19.23
C GLY A 18 5.49 -6.38 18.57
N ILE A 19 5.12 -5.91 17.36
CA ILE A 19 3.99 -6.46 16.59
C ILE A 19 4.23 -7.95 16.27
N LYS A 20 5.45 -8.34 15.87
CA LYS A 20 5.80 -9.74 15.60
C LYS A 20 5.60 -10.64 16.82
N VAL A 21 6.03 -10.18 18.00
CA VAL A 21 5.84 -10.92 19.25
C VAL A 21 4.37 -10.98 19.65
N ALA A 22 3.58 -9.92 19.37
CA ALA A 22 2.15 -9.87 19.67
C ALA A 22 1.28 -10.68 18.70
N ALA A 23 1.73 -10.96 17.48
CA ALA A 23 0.95 -11.60 16.43
C ALA A 23 0.39 -13.02 16.73
N PRO A 24 1.06 -13.89 17.50
CA PRO A 24 0.47 -15.15 17.95
C PRO A 24 -0.76 -14.92 18.84
N PHE A 25 -0.78 -13.84 19.63
CA PHE A 25 -1.79 -13.58 20.65
C PHE A 25 -2.88 -12.60 20.21
N HIS A 26 -2.62 -11.75 19.22
CA HIS A 26 -3.53 -10.68 18.82
C HIS A 26 -3.93 -10.75 17.32
N PRO A 27 -5.22 -10.94 16.98
CA PRO A 27 -5.68 -11.06 15.60
C PRO A 27 -5.29 -9.89 14.69
N LYS A 28 -5.39 -8.64 15.17
CA LYS A 28 -4.99 -7.47 14.37
C LYS A 28 -3.50 -7.44 14.06
N ALA A 29 -2.65 -7.85 15.00
CA ALA A 29 -1.20 -7.89 14.78
C ALA A 29 -0.84 -8.98 13.76
N ARG A 30 -1.53 -10.13 13.84
CA ARG A 30 -1.43 -11.20 12.84
C ARG A 30 -1.84 -10.73 11.44
N GLN A 31 -2.98 -10.06 11.32
CA GLN A 31 -3.46 -9.49 10.06
C GLN A 31 -2.49 -8.45 9.50
N TRP A 32 -1.94 -7.60 10.37
CA TRP A 32 -0.97 -6.57 9.99
C TRP A 32 0.30 -7.17 9.37
N ILE A 33 0.79 -8.31 9.89
CA ILE A 33 1.93 -9.03 9.30
C ILE A 33 1.53 -9.79 8.04
N ALA A 34 0.43 -10.56 8.10
CA ALA A 34 -0.01 -11.41 7.00
C ALA A 34 -0.32 -10.59 5.75
N GLY A 35 -1.03 -9.47 5.89
CA GLY A 35 -1.40 -8.59 4.78
C GLY A 35 -0.22 -7.86 4.13
N ARG A 36 0.94 -7.80 4.80
CA ARG A 36 2.16 -7.16 4.26
C ARG A 36 3.22 -8.14 3.75
N LYS A 37 3.01 -9.45 3.91
CA LYS A 37 4.00 -10.47 3.58
C LYS A 37 4.42 -10.45 2.11
N SER A 38 3.49 -10.18 1.20
CA SER A 38 3.71 -10.17 -0.26
C SER A 38 3.53 -8.78 -0.89
N LEU A 39 3.35 -7.73 -0.10
CA LEU A 39 2.99 -6.40 -0.60
C LEU A 39 3.95 -5.87 -1.67
N PHE A 40 5.26 -5.94 -1.42
CA PHE A 40 6.27 -5.47 -2.38
C PHE A 40 6.44 -6.40 -3.58
N PRO A 41 6.55 -7.74 -3.42
CA PRO A 41 6.53 -8.66 -4.55
C PRO A 41 5.33 -8.47 -5.48
N ASP A 42 4.12 -8.38 -4.94
CA ASP A 42 2.87 -8.23 -5.72
C ASP A 42 2.85 -6.88 -6.45
N LEU A 43 3.33 -5.82 -5.79
CA LEU A 43 3.46 -4.49 -6.39
C LEU A 43 4.49 -4.49 -7.53
N GLU A 44 5.66 -5.10 -7.33
CA GLU A 44 6.68 -5.22 -8.35
C GLU A 44 6.18 -6.02 -9.55
N GLU A 45 5.46 -7.12 -9.31
CA GLU A 45 4.85 -7.92 -10.37
C GLU A 45 3.82 -7.11 -11.16
N GLY A 46 2.92 -6.40 -10.47
CA GLY A 46 1.95 -5.52 -11.12
C GLY A 46 2.61 -4.43 -11.97
N LEU A 47 3.70 -3.83 -11.47
CA LEU A 47 4.46 -2.81 -12.19
C LEU A 47 5.29 -3.38 -13.36
N ARG A 48 5.74 -4.64 -13.31
CA ARG A 48 6.41 -5.30 -14.44
C ARG A 48 5.46 -5.57 -15.60
N HIS A 49 4.21 -5.91 -15.32
CA HIS A 49 3.17 -6.14 -16.33
C HIS A 49 2.71 -4.84 -17.02
N ARG A 50 3.12 -3.68 -16.49
CA ARG A 50 2.90 -2.38 -17.14
C ARG A 50 3.69 -2.32 -18.45
N ARG A 51 3.01 -2.08 -19.58
CA ARG A 51 3.69 -1.75 -20.84
C ARG A 51 4.59 -0.53 -20.61
N THR A 52 5.86 -0.58 -20.97
CA THR A 52 6.87 0.48 -20.72
C THR A 52 6.42 1.88 -21.18
N SER A 53 5.56 1.96 -22.19
CA SER A 53 4.99 3.20 -22.74
C SER A 53 3.64 3.65 -22.15
N SER A 54 3.00 2.85 -21.28
CA SER A 54 1.72 3.21 -20.67
C SER A 54 1.89 4.29 -19.61
N LYS A 55 1.04 5.30 -19.55
CA LYS A 55 1.08 6.32 -18.48
C LYS A 55 0.65 5.68 -17.15
N LEU A 56 1.29 6.09 -16.04
CA LEU A 56 0.88 5.70 -14.68
C LEU A 56 -0.14 6.71 -14.16
N MET A 57 -1.34 6.24 -13.84
CA MET A 57 -2.37 7.00 -13.14
C MET A 57 -2.45 6.47 -11.72
N TRP A 58 -1.90 7.22 -10.75
CA TRP A 58 -1.92 6.84 -9.35
C TRP A 58 -3.02 7.61 -8.61
N ILE A 59 -3.93 6.87 -7.99
CA ILE A 59 -5.00 7.40 -7.15
C ILE A 59 -4.78 6.92 -5.71
N HIS A 60 -4.82 7.86 -4.76
CA HIS A 60 -4.76 7.57 -3.34
C HIS A 60 -6.04 8.05 -2.66
N CYS A 61 -6.67 7.18 -1.87
CA CYS A 61 -7.82 7.51 -1.02
C CYS A 61 -7.39 7.46 0.46
N ALA A 62 -7.81 8.41 1.28
CA ALA A 62 -7.42 8.45 2.69
C ALA A 62 -8.15 7.41 3.55
N SER A 63 -9.17 6.73 3.02
CA SER A 63 -9.87 5.62 3.68
C SER A 63 -10.59 4.71 2.68
N LEU A 64 -11.07 3.56 3.16
CA LEU A 64 -11.95 2.69 2.38
C LEU A 64 -13.26 3.40 1.95
N GLY A 65 -13.84 4.23 2.84
CA GLY A 65 -15.08 4.95 2.53
C GLY A 65 -14.92 5.97 1.41
N GLU A 66 -13.78 6.67 1.38
CA GLU A 66 -13.45 7.58 0.27
C GLU A 66 -13.23 6.83 -1.04
N PHE A 67 -12.62 5.63 -1.00
CA PHE A 67 -12.50 4.78 -2.17
C PHE A 67 -13.89 4.41 -2.74
N GLU A 68 -14.83 4.02 -1.89
CA GLU A 68 -16.19 3.67 -2.34
C GLU A 68 -16.90 4.86 -2.98
N GLN A 69 -16.71 6.07 -2.45
CA GLN A 69 -17.24 7.31 -3.03
C GLN A 69 -16.55 7.65 -4.35
N ALA A 70 -15.23 7.43 -4.46
CA ALA A 70 -14.45 7.71 -5.67
C ALA A 70 -14.60 6.64 -6.77
N ARG A 71 -15.10 5.44 -6.44
CA ARG A 71 -15.22 4.30 -7.37
C ARG A 71 -15.85 4.68 -8.72
N PRO A 72 -16.98 5.41 -8.80
CA PRO A 72 -17.58 5.80 -10.09
C PRO A 72 -16.67 6.70 -10.94
N VAL A 73 -15.80 7.49 -10.31
CA VAL A 73 -14.82 8.35 -10.99
C VAL A 73 -13.66 7.50 -11.51
N ILE A 74 -13.14 6.59 -10.67
CA ILE A 74 -12.05 5.68 -11.02
C ILE A 74 -12.45 4.80 -12.21
N GLU A 75 -13.68 4.28 -12.22
CA GLU A 75 -14.23 3.47 -13.31
C GLU A 75 -14.30 4.26 -14.63
N ARG A 76 -14.78 5.51 -14.59
CA ARG A 76 -14.81 6.38 -15.78
C ARG A 76 -13.41 6.73 -16.28
N LEU A 77 -12.45 6.97 -15.38
CA LEU A 77 -11.06 7.21 -15.74
C LEU A 77 -10.43 5.99 -16.42
N ARG A 78 -10.72 4.79 -15.94
CA ARG A 78 -10.27 3.54 -16.56
C ARG A 78 -10.86 3.35 -17.96
N GLN A 79 -12.11 3.75 -18.18
CA GLN A 79 -12.75 3.71 -19.51
C GLN A 79 -12.19 4.77 -20.46
N ALA A 80 -11.94 5.99 -19.97
CA ALA A 80 -11.41 7.10 -20.78
C ALA A 80 -9.94 6.91 -21.15
N TYR A 81 -9.16 6.24 -20.30
CA TYR A 81 -7.72 6.02 -20.48
C TYR A 81 -7.33 4.54 -20.38
N PRO A 82 -7.85 3.67 -21.27
CA PRO A 82 -7.70 2.22 -21.15
C PRO A 82 -6.24 1.75 -21.33
N ALA A 83 -5.40 2.57 -21.96
CA ALA A 83 -3.98 2.30 -22.15
C ALA A 83 -3.10 2.70 -20.94
N SER A 84 -3.67 3.37 -19.94
CA SER A 84 -2.93 3.78 -18.73
C SER A 84 -2.96 2.69 -17.68
N PHE A 85 -1.86 2.53 -16.96
CA PHE A 85 -1.80 1.67 -15.78
C PHE A 85 -2.35 2.43 -14.58
N LEU A 86 -3.43 1.92 -13.98
CA LEU A 86 -4.05 2.49 -12.80
C LEU A 86 -3.46 1.84 -11.53
N LEU A 87 -2.75 2.62 -10.72
CA LEU A 87 -2.36 2.23 -9.37
C LEU A 87 -3.34 2.86 -8.37
N LEU A 88 -4.01 2.03 -7.57
CA LEU A 88 -4.90 2.49 -6.51
C LEU A 88 -4.30 2.11 -5.16
N SER A 89 -4.31 3.06 -4.23
CA SER A 89 -3.90 2.85 -2.84
C SER A 89 -4.90 3.50 -1.89
N PHE A 90 -5.09 2.91 -0.72
CA PHE A 90 -5.87 3.54 0.35
C PHE A 90 -5.33 3.17 1.73
N TYR A 91 -5.62 4.00 2.72
CA TYR A 91 -5.28 3.70 4.11
C TYR A 91 -6.23 2.64 4.69
N SER A 92 -5.68 1.58 5.28
CA SER A 92 -6.41 0.49 5.95
C SER A 92 -5.77 0.11 7.27
#